data_AF-A0A3M1LCH3-F1
#
_entry.id   AF-A0A3M1LCH3-F1
#
_cell.length_a   1.000
_cell.length_b   1.000
_cell.length_c   1.000
_cell.angle_alpha   90.00
_cell.angle_beta   90.00
_cell.angle_gamma   90.00
#
_symmetry.space_group_name_H-M   'P 1'
#
loop_
_entity.id
_entity.type
_entity.pdbx_description
1 polymer ?
#
loop_
_entity_poly.entity_id
_entity_poly.type
_entity_poly.pdbx_seq_one_letter_code
_entity_poly.pdbx_strand_id
1 'polypeptide(L)'
;MTTQRSRRWIALGSLVTIVLVAMAAGLARRGQPSASPTPASVPIVLQTATPRPSPTPLPTPPPVGYTPVPPDTVPALVIQRSPEAGRELPLDGTIELVFDRPMDPQTVEAALRFYPPVEGTLRWVDRRTLRFRPSTPLQRGAVYDLVLTQAARAADGAPLNRAYRFRFQTVGFLEVAQVVPADGTQDVDPTSATITVLFNRPVVPLKALEEQGDLPQP
;
A
#
# COMPACT_ATOMS: atom_id res chain seq x y z
N MET A 1 -1.57 -70.27 60.65
CA MET A 1 -1.15 -70.31 62.07
C MET A 1 0.21 -69.65 62.18
N THR A 2 0.24 -68.59 62.97
CA THR A 2 1.33 -67.67 63.29
C THR A 2 2.45 -68.35 64.08
N THR A 3 3.63 -67.71 64.12
CA THR A 3 4.65 -67.66 65.22
C THR A 3 6.07 -67.89 64.65
N GLN A 4 6.97 -66.92 64.49
CA GLN A 4 7.55 -65.90 65.41
C GLN A 4 8.88 -66.35 66.03
N ARG A 5 9.83 -65.39 66.05
CA ARG A 5 11.05 -65.24 66.90
C ARG A 5 12.24 -66.16 66.56
N SER A 6 13.51 -65.78 66.74
CA SER A 6 14.25 -64.57 67.15
C SER A 6 15.73 -64.99 67.14
N ARG A 7 16.65 -64.29 66.47
CA ARG A 7 17.52 -63.20 66.98
C ARG A 7 18.71 -63.67 67.85
N ARG A 8 19.87 -63.03 67.57
CA ARG A 8 21.16 -62.89 68.32
C ARG A 8 22.22 -63.93 67.96
N TRP A 9 23.54 -63.67 67.90
CA TRP A 9 24.50 -62.55 67.70
C TRP A 9 25.90 -63.15 68.05
N ILE A 10 27.00 -62.45 67.76
CA ILE A 10 28.42 -62.69 68.17
C ILE A 10 29.25 -63.46 67.11
N ALA A 11 30.52 -63.18 66.79
CA ALA A 11 31.45 -62.04 66.80
C ALA A 11 32.82 -62.58 66.32
N LEU A 12 33.72 -61.69 65.87
CA LEU A 12 35.20 -61.84 65.76
C LEU A 12 35.77 -62.91 64.79
N GLY A 13 36.84 -62.69 64.04
CA GLY A 13 37.79 -61.59 63.92
C GLY A 13 38.99 -62.01 63.06
N SER A 14 39.64 -61.03 62.40
CA SER A 14 41.10 -60.92 62.09
C SER A 14 41.79 -62.06 61.30
N LEU A 15 42.61 -61.87 60.26
CA LEU A 15 43.79 -61.01 60.13
C LEU A 15 44.44 -61.24 58.73
N VAL A 16 45.30 -60.30 58.29
CA VAL A 16 46.43 -60.39 57.32
C VAL A 16 46.17 -59.93 55.86
N THR A 17 46.94 -59.08 55.12
CA THR A 17 47.99 -58.04 55.29
C THR A 17 48.31 -57.48 53.86
N ILE A 18 48.23 -56.14 53.61
CA ILE A 18 49.08 -55.26 52.72
C ILE A 18 49.14 -55.51 51.18
N VAL A 19 49.20 -54.59 50.20
CA VAL A 19 49.14 -53.11 49.94
C VAL A 19 49.11 -52.94 48.39
N LEU A 20 48.33 -52.00 47.81
CA LEU A 20 48.75 -50.97 46.81
C LEU A 20 47.57 -50.26 46.09
N VAL A 21 47.41 -48.97 46.45
CA VAL A 21 47.06 -47.78 45.64
C VAL A 21 46.20 -47.92 44.38
N ALA A 22 44.97 -47.38 44.41
CA ALA A 22 44.42 -46.52 43.35
C ALA A 22 43.21 -45.72 43.85
N MET A 23 43.18 -44.45 43.47
CA MET A 23 42.30 -43.37 43.93
C MET A 23 40.79 -43.56 43.66
N ALA A 24 40.03 -43.09 44.64
CA ALA A 24 38.88 -42.17 44.56
C ALA A 24 37.70 -42.48 43.61
N ALA A 25 36.57 -42.68 44.27
CA ALA A 25 35.28 -41.98 44.08
C ALA A 25 34.11 -42.93 43.88
N GLY A 26 33.17 -42.90 44.82
CA GLY A 26 31.85 -43.46 44.58
C GLY A 26 31.08 -43.73 45.85
N LEU A 27 30.32 -42.74 46.34
CA LEU A 27 29.07 -43.02 47.04
C LEU A 27 28.22 -41.74 47.14
N ALA A 28 27.05 -41.82 46.49
CA ALA A 28 25.78 -41.12 46.79
C ALA A 28 25.15 -40.47 45.54
N ARG A 29 24.46 -41.28 44.73
CA ARG A 29 23.31 -40.78 43.95
C ARG A 29 22.19 -40.46 44.95
N ARG A 30 22.13 -39.22 45.45
CA ARG A 30 20.90 -38.64 45.99
C ARG A 30 20.15 -37.99 44.82
N GLY A 31 18.86 -38.29 44.71
CA GLY A 31 17.96 -37.75 43.70
C GLY A 31 18.00 -36.23 43.68
N GLN A 32 18.33 -35.69 42.52
CA GLN A 32 18.26 -34.28 42.21
C GLN A 32 16.78 -33.96 41.91
N PRO A 33 16.16 -32.94 42.52
CA PRO A 33 14.86 -32.48 42.05
C PRO A 33 15.04 -32.00 40.61
N SER A 34 14.32 -32.62 39.67
CA SER A 34 14.22 -32.12 38.30
C SER A 34 13.72 -30.69 38.36
N ALA A 35 14.59 -29.73 38.03
CA ALA A 35 14.16 -28.39 37.70
C ALA A 35 13.23 -28.50 36.49
N SER A 36 11.98 -28.02 36.62
CA SER A 36 11.12 -27.81 35.46
C SER A 36 11.89 -26.98 34.42
N PRO A 37 11.88 -27.33 33.13
CA PRO A 37 12.47 -26.46 32.13
C PRO A 37 11.71 -25.13 32.17
N THR A 38 12.40 -24.06 32.54
CA THR A 38 11.91 -22.69 32.33
C THR A 38 11.48 -22.60 30.87
N PRO A 39 10.23 -22.18 30.56
CA PRO A 39 9.86 -21.95 29.17
C PRO A 39 10.83 -20.93 28.60
N ALA A 40 11.57 -21.31 27.57
CA ALA A 40 12.45 -20.41 26.85
C ALA A 40 11.58 -19.28 26.30
N SER A 41 11.83 -18.05 26.75
CA SER A 41 11.20 -16.86 26.19
C SER A 41 11.62 -16.76 24.73
N VAL A 42 10.71 -17.11 23.82
CA VAL A 42 10.88 -16.82 22.39
C VAL A 42 10.95 -15.30 22.27
N PRO A 43 12.01 -14.72 21.66
CA PRO A 43 12.04 -13.29 21.46
C PRO A 43 10.84 -12.88 20.62
N ILE A 44 10.01 -11.99 21.15
CA ILE A 44 8.95 -11.33 20.39
C ILE A 44 9.66 -10.54 19.29
N VAL A 45 9.64 -11.05 18.07
CA VAL A 45 10.00 -10.26 16.89
C VAL A 45 8.93 -9.19 16.78
N LEU A 46 9.27 -7.93 17.08
CA LEU A 46 8.34 -6.81 16.83
C LEU A 46 7.95 -6.88 15.35
N GLN A 47 6.67 -7.13 15.10
CA GLN A 47 6.11 -7.07 13.75
C GLN A 47 6.35 -5.66 13.22
N THR A 48 7.13 -5.55 12.15
CA THR A 48 7.35 -4.28 11.47
C THR A 48 5.99 -3.78 11.00
N ALA A 49 5.58 -2.60 11.48
CA ALA A 49 4.37 -1.94 10.99
C ALA A 49 4.42 -1.93 9.45
N THR A 50 3.33 -2.35 8.79
CA THR A 50 3.21 -2.23 7.34
C THR A 50 3.52 -0.78 6.97
N PRO A 51 4.48 -0.52 6.07
CA PRO A 51 4.84 0.84 5.72
C PRO A 51 3.59 1.56 5.21
N ARG A 52 3.11 2.55 5.97
CA ARG A 52 2.04 3.42 5.51
C ARG A 52 2.63 4.26 4.37
N PRO A 53 2.05 4.25 3.16
CA PRO A 53 2.55 5.09 2.07
C PRO A 53 2.55 6.54 2.55
N SER A 54 3.73 7.16 2.47
CA SER A 54 3.84 8.59 2.73
C SER A 54 3.21 9.32 1.53
N PRO A 55 2.32 10.31 1.74
CA PRO A 55 1.71 11.03 0.63
C PRO A 55 2.82 11.63 -0.23
N THR A 56 2.78 11.38 -1.55
CA THR A 56 3.66 12.07 -2.50
C THR A 56 3.51 13.57 -2.26
N PRO A 57 4.62 14.30 -1.98
CA PRO A 57 4.54 15.72 -1.75
C PRO A 57 3.85 16.38 -2.94
N LEU A 58 2.84 17.21 -2.65
CA LEU A 58 2.09 17.90 -3.69
C LEU A 58 3.05 18.72 -4.55
N PRO A 59 2.91 18.71 -5.88
CA PRO A 59 3.68 19.62 -6.72
C PRO A 59 3.43 21.06 -6.25
N THR A 60 4.51 21.81 -6.02
CA THR A 60 4.41 23.26 -5.78
C THR A 60 3.84 23.90 -7.05
N PRO A 61 2.70 24.63 -6.97
CA PRO A 61 2.13 25.25 -8.15
C PRO A 61 3.13 26.27 -8.73
N PRO A 62 3.46 26.23 -10.02
CA PRO A 62 4.34 27.22 -10.63
C PRO A 62 3.68 28.61 -10.55
N PRO A 63 4.44 29.71 -10.35
CA PRO A 63 3.90 31.06 -10.47
C PRO A 63 3.43 31.28 -11.92
N VAL A 64 2.16 31.67 -12.11
CA VAL A 64 1.66 32.13 -13.43
C VAL A 64 1.52 33.63 -13.38
N GLY A 65 2.01 34.32 -14.40
CA GLY A 65 1.73 35.73 -14.59
C GLY A 65 0.24 35.97 -14.75
N TYR A 66 -0.23 37.11 -14.24
CA TYR A 66 -1.60 37.59 -14.42
C TYR A 66 -1.58 38.88 -15.24
N THR A 67 -2.38 38.93 -16.29
CA THR A 67 -2.66 40.17 -17.01
C THR A 67 -4.15 40.48 -16.86
N PRO A 68 -4.53 41.64 -16.30
CA PRO A 68 -5.92 42.04 -16.18
C PRO A 68 -6.61 42.02 -17.54
N VAL A 69 -7.77 41.37 -17.62
CA VAL A 69 -8.61 41.40 -18.82
C VAL A 69 -9.36 42.73 -18.85
N PRO A 70 -9.41 43.44 -20.00
CA PRO A 70 -10.18 44.68 -20.12
C PRO A 70 -11.66 44.46 -19.75
N PRO A 71 -12.31 45.39 -19.03
CA PRO A 71 -13.69 45.21 -18.54
C PRO A 71 -14.72 44.89 -19.62
N ASP A 72 -14.51 45.40 -20.84
CA ASP A 72 -15.43 45.24 -21.97
C ASP A 72 -15.20 43.93 -22.74
N THR A 73 -14.27 43.08 -22.30
CA THR A 73 -13.96 41.80 -22.93
C THR A 73 -14.61 40.65 -22.18
N VAL A 74 -15.47 39.88 -22.86
CA VAL A 74 -16.01 38.63 -22.29
C VAL A 74 -14.95 37.53 -22.41
N PRO A 75 -14.36 37.04 -21.31
CA PRO A 75 -13.28 36.07 -21.36
C PRO A 75 -13.77 34.70 -21.79
N ALA A 76 -12.89 33.91 -22.40
CA ALA A 76 -13.13 32.50 -22.66
C ALA A 76 -13.08 31.69 -21.36
N LEU A 77 -13.89 30.63 -21.29
CA LEU A 77 -14.06 29.79 -20.11
C LEU A 77 -13.90 28.31 -20.46
N VAL A 78 -13.28 27.57 -19.55
CA VAL A 78 -13.34 26.10 -19.56
C VAL A 78 -14.60 25.69 -18.80
N ILE A 79 -15.56 25.09 -19.50
CA ILE A 79 -16.87 24.72 -18.95
C ILE A 79 -16.95 23.25 -18.53
N GLN A 80 -16.10 22.40 -19.10
CA GLN A 80 -16.02 20.99 -18.73
C GLN A 80 -14.58 20.49 -18.83
N ARG A 81 -14.25 19.51 -17.99
CA ARG A 81 -12.98 18.80 -18.01
C ARG A 81 -13.18 17.31 -17.78
N SER A 82 -12.31 16.50 -18.36
CA SER A 82 -12.09 15.10 -18.00
C SER A 82 -10.63 14.91 -17.62
N PRO A 83 -10.30 14.29 -16.47
CA PRO A 83 -11.23 13.72 -15.51
C PRO A 83 -11.98 14.80 -14.72
N GLU A 84 -13.19 14.46 -14.26
CA GLU A 84 -13.95 15.30 -13.34
C GLU A 84 -13.23 15.46 -11.99
N ALA A 85 -13.64 16.46 -11.22
CA ALA A 85 -13.11 16.66 -9.86
C ALA A 85 -13.33 15.40 -9.00
N GLY A 86 -12.27 14.91 -8.36
CA GLY A 86 -12.33 13.71 -7.51
C GLY A 86 -12.31 12.38 -8.26
N ARG A 87 -12.28 12.38 -9.60
CA ARG A 87 -12.10 11.17 -10.40
C ARG A 87 -10.63 10.89 -10.67
N GLU A 88 -10.26 9.61 -10.63
CA GLU A 88 -8.94 9.15 -11.03
C GLU A 88 -8.86 9.00 -12.55
N LEU A 89 -7.70 9.32 -13.13
CA LEU A 89 -7.39 9.08 -14.53
C LEU A 89 -6.71 7.71 -14.72
N PRO A 90 -7.15 6.86 -15.65
CA PRO A 90 -6.39 5.69 -16.07
C PRO A 90 -4.98 6.08 -16.53
N LEU A 91 -4.01 5.16 -16.46
CA LEU A 91 -2.60 5.50 -16.75
C LEU A 91 -2.37 5.97 -18.20
N ASP A 92 -3.17 5.46 -19.13
CA ASP A 92 -3.23 5.83 -20.54
C ASP A 92 -4.47 6.66 -20.88
N GLY A 93 -5.13 7.20 -19.84
CA GLY A 93 -6.35 7.97 -19.94
C GLY A 93 -6.18 9.25 -20.74
N THR A 94 -7.23 9.64 -21.46
CA THR A 94 -7.26 10.91 -22.21
C THR A 94 -7.83 12.02 -21.34
N ILE A 95 -7.14 13.16 -21.32
CA ILE A 95 -7.61 14.38 -20.68
C ILE A 95 -8.39 15.20 -21.71
N GLU A 96 -9.53 15.75 -21.33
CA GLU A 96 -10.39 16.54 -22.22
C GLU A 96 -10.70 17.88 -21.58
N LEU A 97 -10.69 18.95 -22.38
CA LEU A 97 -11.14 20.29 -22.00
C LEU A 97 -12.18 20.76 -23.02
N VAL A 98 -13.32 21.22 -22.51
CA VAL A 98 -14.38 21.82 -23.31
C VAL A 98 -14.49 23.29 -22.94
N PHE A 99 -14.45 24.15 -23.96
CA PHE A 99 -14.52 25.59 -23.85
C PHE A 99 -15.94 26.11 -24.13
N ASP A 100 -16.30 27.25 -23.56
CA ASP A 100 -17.57 27.94 -23.81
C ASP A 100 -17.71 28.46 -25.26
N ARG A 101 -16.58 28.62 -25.96
CA ARG A 101 -16.51 29.17 -27.32
C ARG A 101 -15.36 28.58 -28.14
N PRO A 102 -15.34 28.78 -29.47
CA PRO A 102 -14.23 28.36 -30.32
C PRO A 102 -12.89 28.97 -29.88
N MET A 103 -11.86 28.14 -29.80
CA MET A 103 -10.51 28.55 -29.42
C MET A 103 -9.57 28.62 -30.62
N ASP A 104 -8.46 29.33 -30.48
CA ASP A 104 -7.32 29.24 -31.39
C ASP A 104 -6.42 28.05 -30.97
N PRO A 105 -6.35 26.97 -31.76
CA PRO A 105 -5.55 25.79 -31.45
C PRO A 105 -4.10 26.08 -31.11
N GLN A 106 -3.43 26.94 -31.89
CA GLN A 106 -1.99 27.16 -31.76
C GLN A 106 -1.67 27.85 -30.43
N THR A 107 -2.47 28.83 -30.04
CA THR A 107 -2.27 29.55 -28.77
C THR A 107 -2.54 28.67 -27.56
N VAL A 108 -3.56 27.81 -27.62
CA VAL A 108 -3.93 26.90 -26.53
C VAL A 108 -2.85 25.84 -26.35
N GLU A 109 -2.39 25.22 -27.44
CA GLU A 109 -1.33 24.21 -27.41
C GLU A 109 -0.03 24.79 -26.86
N ALA A 110 0.35 26.00 -27.28
CA ALA A 110 1.52 26.70 -26.77
C ALA A 110 1.39 27.13 -25.30
N ALA A 111 0.17 27.31 -24.78
CA ALA A 111 -0.12 27.79 -23.43
C ALA A 111 -0.34 26.68 -22.39
N LEU A 112 -0.49 25.42 -22.82
CA LEU A 112 -0.79 24.27 -21.98
C LEU A 112 0.48 23.66 -21.35
N ARG A 113 0.49 23.47 -20.04
CA ARG A 113 1.60 22.88 -19.29
C ARG A 113 1.11 21.85 -18.28
N PHE A 114 1.93 20.83 -18.05
CA PHE A 114 1.71 19.79 -17.04
C PHE A 114 2.81 19.82 -15.98
N TYR A 115 2.43 19.52 -14.74
CA TYR A 115 3.35 19.42 -13.62
C TYR A 115 3.03 18.15 -12.80
N PRO A 116 3.92 17.15 -12.76
CA PRO A 116 5.17 17.01 -13.54
C PRO A 116 4.96 17.12 -15.07
N PRO A 117 6.00 17.46 -15.85
CA PRO A 117 5.90 17.47 -17.32
C PRO A 117 5.45 16.11 -17.87
N VAL A 118 4.52 16.15 -18.83
CA VAL A 118 3.98 14.97 -19.51
C VAL A 118 4.04 15.20 -21.01
N GLU A 119 4.72 14.30 -21.70
CA GLU A 119 4.74 14.27 -23.17
C GLU A 119 3.47 13.57 -23.70
N GLY A 120 2.96 14.04 -24.83
CA GLY A 120 1.74 13.49 -25.41
C GLY A 120 1.31 14.18 -26.68
N THR A 121 0.13 13.79 -27.17
CA THR A 121 -0.45 14.33 -28.39
C THR A 121 -1.71 15.11 -28.09
N LEU A 122 -1.80 16.31 -28.64
CA LEU A 122 -2.99 17.16 -28.59
C LEU A 122 -3.83 16.92 -29.85
N ARG A 123 -5.14 16.81 -29.67
CA ARG A 123 -6.11 16.64 -30.75
C ARG A 123 -7.35 17.44 -30.46
N TRP A 124 -7.72 18.31 -31.39
CA TRP A 124 -9.01 18.97 -31.40
C TRP A 124 -10.08 18.04 -31.97
N VAL A 125 -11.16 17.83 -31.21
CA VAL A 125 -12.34 17.09 -31.68
C VAL A 125 -13.22 18.00 -32.53
N ASP A 126 -13.34 19.25 -32.11
CA ASP A 126 -14.00 20.36 -32.79
C ASP A 126 -13.29 21.66 -32.37
N ARG A 127 -13.82 22.86 -32.67
CA ARG A 127 -13.15 24.12 -32.31
C ARG A 127 -13.20 24.49 -30.82
N ARG A 128 -13.94 23.74 -30.01
CA ARG A 128 -14.22 23.99 -28.59
C ARG A 128 -13.74 22.85 -27.67
N THR A 129 -13.32 21.73 -28.24
CA THR A 129 -13.01 20.53 -27.47
C THR A 129 -11.60 20.05 -27.79
N LEU A 130 -10.71 20.14 -26.80
CA LEU A 130 -9.33 19.70 -26.87
C LEU A 130 -9.16 18.38 -26.09
N ARG A 131 -8.52 17.40 -26.71
CA ARG A 131 -8.08 16.16 -26.07
C ARG A 131 -6.57 16.09 -26.01
N PHE A 132 -6.05 15.65 -24.87
CA PHE A 132 -4.65 15.33 -24.66
C PHE A 132 -4.52 13.85 -24.32
N ARG A 133 -3.70 13.12 -25.09
CA ARG A 133 -3.36 11.73 -24.82
C ARG A 133 -1.87 11.63 -24.48
N PRO A 134 -1.50 11.15 -23.27
CA PRO A 134 -0.12 10.87 -22.92
C PRO A 134 0.54 9.91 -23.93
N SER A 135 1.81 10.15 -24.27
CA SER A 135 2.56 9.29 -25.19
C SER A 135 3.07 8.02 -24.50
N THR A 136 3.31 8.11 -23.20
CA THR A 136 3.65 6.99 -22.32
C THR A 136 2.65 6.91 -21.16
N PRO A 137 2.45 5.71 -20.57
CA PRO A 137 1.62 5.59 -19.38
C PRO A 137 2.11 6.49 -18.27
N LEU A 138 1.19 7.24 -17.67
CA LEU A 138 1.47 8.09 -16.52
C LEU A 138 1.90 7.25 -15.31
N GLN A 139 2.62 7.89 -14.38
CA GLN A 139 2.99 7.23 -13.13
C GLN A 139 1.73 6.89 -12.33
N ARG A 140 1.64 5.66 -11.84
CA ARG A 140 0.53 5.16 -11.01
C ARG A 140 0.51 5.85 -9.64
N GLY A 141 -0.69 6.17 -9.14
CA GLY A 141 -0.88 6.82 -7.84
C GLY A 141 -0.18 8.18 -7.72
N ALA A 142 -0.01 8.89 -8.84
CA ALA A 142 0.67 10.18 -8.90
C ALA A 142 -0.33 11.32 -9.10
N VAL A 143 0.01 12.49 -8.59
CA VAL A 143 -0.77 13.73 -8.70
C VAL A 143 -0.15 14.60 -9.79
N TYR A 144 -1.00 15.13 -10.66
CA TYR A 144 -0.62 16.04 -11.74
C TYR A 144 -1.46 17.32 -11.69
N ASP A 145 -0.82 18.44 -12.01
CA ASP A 145 -1.46 19.73 -12.24
C ASP A 145 -1.42 20.05 -13.74
N LEU A 146 -2.59 20.31 -14.32
CA LEU A 146 -2.71 20.91 -15.65
C LEU A 146 -2.89 22.41 -15.48
N VAL A 147 -2.06 23.17 -16.20
CA VAL A 147 -2.10 24.63 -16.23
C VAL A 147 -2.27 25.10 -17.67
N LEU A 148 -3.35 25.83 -17.94
CA LEU A 148 -3.56 26.57 -19.18
C LEU A 148 -3.41 28.06 -18.87
N THR A 149 -2.33 28.66 -19.35
CA THR A 149 -2.02 30.07 -19.03
C THR A 149 -2.94 31.04 -19.77
N GLN A 150 -2.96 32.32 -19.37
CA GLN A 150 -3.73 33.37 -20.07
C GLN A 150 -3.21 33.69 -21.49
N ALA A 151 -2.13 33.05 -21.93
CA ALA A 151 -1.68 33.13 -23.32
C ALA A 151 -2.64 32.40 -24.27
N ALA A 152 -3.46 31.47 -23.77
CA ALA A 152 -4.52 30.81 -24.54
C ALA A 152 -5.59 31.82 -24.95
N ARG A 153 -5.91 31.87 -26.24
CA ARG A 153 -6.88 32.79 -26.84
C ARG A 153 -8.04 32.05 -27.49
N ALA A 154 -9.22 32.64 -27.39
CA ALA A 154 -10.34 32.28 -28.22
C ALA A 154 -10.11 32.69 -29.68
N ALA A 155 -10.85 32.09 -30.62
CA ALA A 155 -10.73 32.42 -32.03
C ALA A 155 -11.12 33.88 -32.36
N ASP A 156 -11.87 34.52 -31.47
CA ASP A 156 -12.22 35.95 -31.51
C ASP A 156 -11.17 36.85 -30.82
N GLY A 157 -10.07 36.28 -30.32
CA GLY A 157 -8.99 36.97 -29.62
C GLY A 157 -9.19 37.12 -28.10
N ALA A 158 -10.33 36.72 -27.55
CA ALA A 158 -10.59 36.85 -26.12
C ALA A 158 -9.64 35.98 -25.27
N PRO A 159 -9.00 36.51 -24.22
CA PRO A 159 -8.19 35.71 -23.30
C PRO A 159 -9.05 34.89 -22.34
N LEU A 160 -8.40 33.98 -21.61
CA LEU A 160 -8.92 33.49 -20.33
C LEU A 160 -8.90 34.61 -19.27
N ASN A 161 -9.89 34.62 -18.38
CA ASN A 161 -9.97 35.57 -17.26
C ASN A 161 -8.73 35.52 -16.35
N ARG A 162 -8.26 34.30 -16.10
CA ARG A 162 -7.02 33.98 -15.38
C ARG A 162 -6.50 32.66 -15.90
N ALA A 163 -5.26 32.29 -15.55
CA ALA A 163 -4.76 30.97 -15.87
C ALA A 163 -5.71 29.90 -15.30
N TYR A 164 -6.17 28.99 -16.16
CA TYR A 164 -6.99 27.88 -15.75
C TYR A 164 -6.09 26.78 -15.20
N ARG A 165 -6.43 26.25 -14.03
CA ARG A 165 -5.67 25.19 -13.37
C ARG A 165 -6.61 24.16 -12.81
N PHE A 166 -6.26 22.89 -12.99
CA PHE A 166 -6.86 21.85 -12.18
C PHE A 166 -5.88 20.74 -11.90
N ARG A 167 -6.14 20.07 -10.78
CA ARG A 167 -5.41 18.91 -10.31
C ARG A 167 -6.18 17.64 -10.60
N PHE A 168 -5.47 16.61 -11.02
CA PHE A 168 -5.97 15.25 -11.14
C PHE A 168 -4.97 14.26 -10.57
N GLN A 169 -5.44 13.04 -10.31
CA GLN A 169 -4.59 11.94 -9.85
C GLN A 169 -4.81 10.75 -10.75
N THR A 170 -3.76 9.97 -10.97
CA THR A 170 -3.86 8.71 -11.69
C THR A 170 -4.37 7.61 -10.77
N VAL A 171 -4.92 6.56 -11.37
CA VAL A 171 -5.37 5.37 -10.63
C VAL A 171 -4.27 4.89 -9.68
N GLY A 172 -4.62 4.67 -8.41
CA GLY A 172 -3.66 4.23 -7.38
C GLY A 172 -3.27 2.75 -7.46
N PHE A 173 -2.71 2.23 -6.36
CA PHE A 173 -2.42 0.82 -6.15
C PHE A 173 -3.56 0.10 -5.42
N LEU A 174 -3.70 -1.21 -5.66
CA LEU A 174 -4.55 -2.06 -4.82
C LEU A 174 -3.92 -2.13 -3.42
N GLU A 175 -4.70 -1.78 -2.42
CA GLU A 175 -4.25 -1.77 -1.03
C GLU A 175 -5.32 -2.42 -0.15
N VAL A 176 -4.86 -3.08 0.92
CA VAL A 176 -5.74 -3.51 2.01
C VAL A 176 -6.13 -2.25 2.79
N ALA A 177 -7.40 -1.88 2.69
CA ALA A 177 -7.94 -0.74 3.40
C ALA A 177 -8.19 -1.07 4.89
N GLN A 178 -8.63 -2.29 5.17
CA GLN A 178 -8.94 -2.71 6.54
C GLN A 178 -8.88 -4.24 6.67
N VAL A 179 -8.46 -4.70 7.84
CA VAL A 179 -8.59 -6.10 8.27
C VAL A 179 -9.46 -6.13 9.51
N VAL A 180 -10.40 -7.08 9.57
CA VAL A 180 -11.29 -7.30 10.71
C VAL A 180 -11.19 -8.77 11.13
N PRO A 181 -10.95 -9.07 12.42
CA PRO A 181 -10.56 -8.15 13.48
C PRO A 181 -9.26 -7.38 13.18
N ALA A 182 -9.07 -6.21 13.78
CA ALA A 182 -7.87 -5.42 13.58
C ALA A 182 -6.64 -6.15 14.13
N ASP A 183 -5.45 -5.84 13.59
CA ASP A 183 -4.21 -6.43 14.10
C ASP A 183 -4.03 -6.14 15.61
N GLY A 184 -3.56 -7.14 16.35
CA GLY A 184 -3.44 -7.07 17.81
C GLY A 184 -4.76 -7.18 18.61
N THR A 185 -5.90 -7.47 17.97
CA THR A 185 -7.15 -7.73 18.72
C THR A 185 -6.97 -8.93 19.64
N GLN A 186 -7.27 -8.74 20.93
CA GLN A 186 -7.28 -9.80 21.95
C GLN A 186 -8.67 -10.43 22.08
N ASP A 187 -8.75 -11.60 22.73
CA ASP A 187 -10.01 -12.30 23.03
C ASP A 187 -10.87 -12.64 21.79
N VAL A 188 -10.23 -12.85 20.65
CA VAL A 188 -10.89 -13.35 19.43
C VAL A 188 -11.17 -14.85 19.60
N ASP A 189 -12.43 -15.26 19.48
CA ASP A 189 -12.80 -16.68 19.52
C ASP A 189 -12.20 -17.42 18.31
N PRO A 190 -11.24 -18.34 18.50
CA PRO A 190 -10.55 -19.00 17.40
C PRO A 190 -11.43 -19.98 16.63
N THR A 191 -12.60 -20.34 17.16
CA THR A 191 -13.50 -21.34 16.54
C THR A 191 -14.58 -20.72 15.66
N SER A 192 -14.89 -19.43 15.84
CA SER A 192 -15.95 -18.72 15.12
C SER A 192 -15.47 -17.46 14.39
N ALA A 193 -14.26 -16.97 14.67
CA ALA A 193 -13.75 -15.76 14.08
C ALA A 193 -13.52 -15.90 12.56
N THR A 194 -14.08 -14.95 11.81
CA THR A 194 -13.84 -14.78 10.38
C THR A 194 -12.92 -13.60 10.16
N ILE A 195 -11.85 -13.80 9.39
CA ILE A 195 -10.99 -12.70 8.94
C ILE A 195 -11.60 -12.08 7.70
N THR A 196 -12.00 -10.82 7.79
CA THR A 196 -12.51 -10.03 6.67
C THR A 196 -11.45 -9.03 6.23
N VAL A 197 -11.09 -9.05 4.95
CA VAL A 197 -10.15 -8.11 4.35
C VAL A 197 -10.91 -7.21 3.39
N LEU A 198 -10.88 -5.90 3.65
CA LEU A 198 -11.47 -4.88 2.81
C LEU A 198 -10.37 -4.23 1.98
N PHE A 199 -10.58 -4.12 0.68
CA PHE A 199 -9.64 -3.49 -0.24
C PHE A 199 -10.10 -2.09 -0.63
N ASN A 200 -9.15 -1.22 -0.97
CA ASN A 200 -9.45 0.15 -1.43
C ASN A 200 -10.10 0.22 -2.82
N ARG A 201 -10.28 -0.93 -3.48
CA ARG A 201 -10.87 -1.08 -4.82
C ARG A 201 -11.36 -2.52 -5.04
N PRO A 202 -12.24 -2.78 -6.02
CA PRO A 202 -12.70 -4.13 -6.35
C PRO A 202 -11.53 -5.07 -6.69
N VAL A 203 -11.59 -6.29 -6.18
CA VAL A 203 -10.68 -7.39 -6.53
C VAL A 203 -11.47 -8.47 -7.25
N VAL A 204 -10.91 -9.01 -8.33
CA VAL A 204 -11.47 -10.19 -8.98
C VAL A 204 -10.98 -11.41 -8.19
N PRO A 205 -11.87 -12.24 -7.65
CA PRO A 205 -11.46 -13.49 -7.03
C PRO A 205 -10.75 -14.34 -8.06
N LEU A 206 -9.58 -14.89 -7.73
CA LEU A 206 -9.07 -16.00 -8.51
C LEU A 206 -10.06 -17.14 -8.30
N LYS A 207 -10.92 -17.39 -9.30
CA LYS A 207 -11.50 -18.71 -9.44
C LYS A 207 -10.32 -19.65 -9.63
N ALA A 208 -10.16 -20.61 -8.73
CA ALA A 208 -9.17 -21.66 -8.92
C ALA A 208 -9.38 -22.24 -10.32
N LEU A 209 -8.28 -22.55 -11.01
CA LEU A 209 -8.25 -23.21 -12.32
C LEU A 209 -9.09 -24.51 -12.37
N GLU A 210 -9.58 -24.98 -11.22
CA GLU A 210 -10.39 -26.18 -11.00
C GLU A 210 -11.75 -26.14 -11.73
N GLU A 211 -12.32 -24.97 -12.06
CA GLU A 211 -13.57 -24.88 -12.85
C GLU A 211 -13.35 -24.83 -14.37
N GLN A 212 -12.10 -24.66 -14.86
CA GLN A 212 -11.82 -24.53 -16.30
C GLN A 212 -11.79 -25.88 -17.03
N GLY A 213 -11.72 -26.99 -16.29
CA GLY A 213 -11.81 -28.35 -16.82
C GLY A 213 -13.24 -28.80 -17.14
N ASP A 214 -14.26 -28.09 -16.67
CA ASP A 214 -15.68 -28.45 -16.78
C ASP A 214 -16.41 -27.69 -17.91
N LEU A 215 -15.64 -26.96 -18.74
CA LEU A 215 -16.17 -26.35 -19.96
C LEU A 215 -16.22 -27.43 -21.06
N PRO A 216 -17.37 -27.64 -21.74
CA PRO A 216 -17.41 -28.49 -22.91
C PRO A 216 -16.46 -27.91 -23.97
N GLN A 217 -15.47 -28.71 -24.35
CA GLN A 217 -14.56 -28.41 -25.46
C GLN A 217 -15.34 -28.49 -26.78
N PRO A 218 -14.96 -27.69 -27.80
CA PRO A 218 -15.85 -27.25 -28.88
C PRO A 218 -16.48 -28.38 -29.70
#